data_AF-A0A972T8H3-F1
#
_entry.id   AF-A0A972T8H3-F1
#
_cell.length_a   1.000
_cell.length_b   1.000
_cell.length_c   1.000
_cell.angle_alpha   90.00
_cell.angle_beta   90.00
_cell.angle_gamma   90.00
#
_symmetry.space_group_name_H-M   'P 1'
#
loop_
_entity.id
_entity.type
_entity.pdbx_description
1 polymer ?
#
loop_
_entity_poly.entity_id
_entity_poly.type
_entity_poly.pdbx_seq_one_letter_code
_entity_poly.pdbx_strand_id
1 'polypeptide(L)'
;MSNGNEIDVVTLYLARKGLGAAERIAGDLIGWPCSIAVVDKAGAVIAAHRMEGAPPATFDIAVEKAWTAATFLAPTLMLGRMTDPRTAVMPLDQLPLGHHGMGLQFKHKGRLTTIMGGIPIRDKDMAVIGGVGTSGTPSAQDDNTVSQRCWSAMYDAEDPPPESKLDKYVKVVEKALTAAEDLGLAVSVCLSDAEGWPRVLYRMDGAPFPTAELARDKAWTAAAFRVPSSEASRYGVRDLPGLGIPTGGWNERFCPVPGGLPVFDAEGELVGSIGVAGGTPAQDARVAKSALS
;
A
#
# COMPACT_ATOMS: atom_id res chain seq x y z
N MET A 1 -2.78 21.25 30.71
CA MET A 1 -1.64 20.63 29.99
C MET A 1 -2.23 19.46 29.23
N SER A 2 -2.61 19.66 27.97
CA SER A 2 -3.07 18.57 27.09
C SER A 2 -1.81 17.86 26.60
N ASN A 3 -1.53 16.69 27.16
CA ASN A 3 -0.34 15.91 26.85
C ASN A 3 -0.32 15.57 25.36
N GLY A 4 0.78 15.94 24.69
CA GLY A 4 1.01 15.62 23.29
C GLY A 4 1.07 14.10 23.06
N ASN A 5 0.60 13.71 21.87
CA ASN A 5 0.73 12.40 21.23
C ASN A 5 -0.31 11.33 21.63
N GLU A 6 -1.60 11.66 21.51
CA GLU A 6 -2.69 10.68 21.47
C GLU A 6 -3.03 10.31 20.01
N ILE A 7 -3.11 9.01 19.69
CA ILE A 7 -3.50 8.50 18.38
C ILE A 7 -4.71 7.57 18.56
N ASP A 8 -5.89 8.04 18.19
CA ASP A 8 -7.12 7.22 18.21
C ASP A 8 -7.40 6.56 16.85
N VAL A 9 -6.88 7.15 15.78
CA VAL A 9 -6.98 6.65 14.39
C VAL A 9 -5.67 6.89 13.66
N VAL A 10 -5.33 5.98 12.75
CA VAL A 10 -4.16 6.17 11.87
C VAL A 10 -4.57 7.12 10.75
N THR A 11 -4.16 8.38 10.83
CA THR A 11 -4.37 9.38 9.77
C THR A 11 -3.32 9.25 8.66
N LEU A 12 -3.58 9.83 7.50
CA LEU A 12 -2.57 9.91 6.44
C LEU A 12 -1.31 10.63 6.92
N TYR A 13 -1.45 11.70 7.71
CA TYR A 13 -0.31 12.40 8.30
C TYR A 13 0.57 11.47 9.15
N LEU A 14 -0.02 10.73 10.09
CA LEU A 14 0.71 9.80 10.96
C LEU A 14 1.34 8.66 10.16
N ALA A 15 0.62 8.12 9.18
CA ALA A 15 1.14 7.10 8.29
C ALA A 15 2.38 7.59 7.52
N ARG A 16 2.33 8.81 6.96
CA ARG A 16 3.47 9.44 6.26
C ARG A 16 4.66 9.71 7.18
N LYS A 17 4.39 10.20 8.40
CA LYS A 17 5.40 10.37 9.46
C LYS A 17 6.13 9.05 9.73
N GLY A 18 5.36 7.98 9.91
CA GLY A 18 5.87 6.62 10.08
C GLY A 18 6.72 6.15 8.90
N LEU A 19 6.21 6.29 7.68
CA LEU A 19 6.90 5.84 6.46
C LEU A 19 8.25 6.54 6.29
N GLY A 20 8.32 7.87 6.42
CA GLY A 20 9.58 8.61 6.26
C GLY A 20 10.65 8.20 7.29
N ALA A 21 10.25 7.93 8.53
CA ALA A 21 11.17 7.42 9.54
C ALA A 21 11.66 5.99 9.24
N ALA A 22 10.76 5.14 8.76
CA ALA A 22 11.06 3.76 8.43
C ALA A 22 11.97 3.62 7.19
N GLU A 23 11.78 4.47 6.18
CA GLU A 23 12.66 4.57 5.01
C GLU A 23 14.11 4.88 5.37
N ARG A 24 14.32 5.78 6.35
CA ARG A 24 15.67 6.11 6.82
C ARG A 24 16.31 4.95 7.56
N ILE A 25 15.57 4.21 8.38
CA ILE A 25 16.11 3.00 9.01
C ILE A 25 16.45 1.94 7.95
N ALA A 26 15.55 1.70 7.00
CA ALA A 26 15.82 0.77 5.90
C ALA A 26 17.04 1.19 5.08
N GLY A 27 17.16 2.48 4.76
CA GLY A 27 18.19 3.00 3.87
C GLY A 27 19.54 3.32 4.52
N ASP A 28 19.56 3.87 5.74
CA ASP A 28 20.76 4.42 6.37
C ASP A 28 21.37 3.44 7.37
N LEU A 29 20.53 2.71 8.12
CA LEU A 29 20.99 1.73 9.11
C LEU A 29 21.12 0.33 8.49
N ILE A 30 20.07 -0.16 7.84
CA ILE A 30 20.07 -1.51 7.24
C ILE A 30 20.80 -1.49 5.89
N GLY A 31 20.69 -0.39 5.14
CA GLY A 31 21.32 -0.25 3.83
C GLY A 31 20.66 -1.07 2.73
N TRP A 32 19.35 -1.34 2.83
CA TRP A 32 18.62 -2.17 1.87
C TRP A 32 17.25 -1.60 1.51
N PRO A 33 16.88 -1.53 0.22
CA PRO A 33 15.59 -1.01 -0.18
C PRO A 33 14.46 -2.02 0.08
N CYS A 34 13.34 -1.54 0.60
CA CYS A 34 12.16 -2.35 0.89
C CYS A 34 10.85 -1.64 0.52
N SER A 35 9.73 -2.34 0.65
CA SER A 35 8.40 -1.75 0.67
C SER A 35 7.87 -1.68 2.10
N ILE A 36 7.14 -0.61 2.40
CA ILE A 36 6.55 -0.33 3.71
C ILE A 36 5.11 0.11 3.48
N ALA A 37 4.16 -0.50 4.19
CA ALA A 37 2.73 -0.20 4.05
C ALA A 37 2.09 -0.01 5.42
N VAL A 38 1.16 0.94 5.49
CA VAL A 38 0.34 1.25 6.66
C VAL A 38 -1.12 1.10 6.25
N VAL A 39 -1.89 0.35 7.04
CA VAL A 39 -3.31 0.09 6.83
C VAL A 39 -4.13 0.54 8.04
N ASP A 40 -5.40 0.86 7.82
CA ASP A 40 -6.36 1.12 8.89
C ASP A 40 -6.76 -0.18 9.63
N LYS A 41 -7.63 -0.06 10.64
CA LYS A 41 -8.14 -1.18 11.44
C LYS A 41 -8.86 -2.25 10.60
N ALA A 42 -9.48 -1.89 9.48
CA ALA A 42 -10.12 -2.84 8.57
C ALA A 42 -9.11 -3.49 7.61
N GLY A 43 -7.86 -3.03 7.62
CA GLY A 43 -6.78 -3.49 6.76
C GLY A 43 -6.77 -2.82 5.38
N ALA A 44 -7.48 -1.70 5.20
CA ALA A 44 -7.40 -0.93 3.96
C ALA A 44 -6.19 0.02 3.99
N VAL A 45 -5.43 0.07 2.89
CA VAL A 45 -4.21 0.86 2.80
C VAL A 45 -4.49 2.35 3.04
N ILE A 46 -3.72 2.96 3.94
CA ILE A 46 -3.68 4.40 4.17
C ILE A 46 -2.50 5.00 3.41
N ALA A 47 -1.32 4.43 3.59
CA ALA A 47 -0.12 4.89 2.92
C ALA A 47 0.84 3.73 2.66
N ALA A 48 1.54 3.74 1.53
CA ALA A 48 2.56 2.75 1.24
C ALA A 48 3.65 3.31 0.33
N HIS A 49 4.89 2.94 0.61
CA HIS A 49 6.09 3.31 -0.14
C HIS A 49 6.85 2.06 -0.57
N ARG A 50 7.33 2.05 -1.82
CA ARG A 50 8.31 1.08 -2.33
C ARG A 50 9.56 1.81 -2.76
N MET A 51 10.63 1.64 -1.99
CA MET A 51 11.92 2.29 -2.21
C MET A 51 12.48 1.95 -3.60
N GLU A 52 13.30 2.85 -4.15
CA GLU A 52 14.04 2.55 -5.37
C GLU A 52 14.94 1.32 -5.17
N GLY A 53 15.01 0.44 -6.17
CA GLY A 53 15.72 -0.84 -6.07
C GLY A 53 14.97 -1.96 -5.33
N ALA A 54 13.88 -1.67 -4.62
CA ALA A 54 13.07 -2.72 -3.99
C ALA A 54 12.31 -3.53 -5.06
N PRO A 55 12.35 -4.88 -5.01
CA PRO A 55 11.65 -5.73 -5.98
C PRO A 55 10.13 -5.46 -5.99
N PRO A 56 9.47 -5.52 -7.16
CA PRO A 56 8.05 -5.15 -7.26
C PRO A 56 7.10 -5.91 -6.33
N ALA A 57 7.31 -7.23 -6.18
CA ALA A 57 6.50 -8.09 -5.33
C ALA A 57 6.48 -7.67 -3.85
N THR A 58 7.50 -6.92 -3.39
CA THR A 58 7.59 -6.50 -1.99
C THR A 58 6.44 -5.58 -1.59
N PHE A 59 5.84 -4.84 -2.53
CA PHE A 59 4.73 -3.93 -2.23
C PHE A 59 3.51 -4.69 -1.69
N ASP A 60 3.08 -5.73 -2.42
CA ASP A 60 1.93 -6.54 -2.01
C ASP A 60 2.21 -7.30 -0.72
N ILE A 61 3.41 -7.88 -0.58
CA ILE A 61 3.80 -8.58 0.65
C ILE A 61 3.79 -7.62 1.86
N ALA A 62 4.25 -6.37 1.71
CA ALA A 62 4.19 -5.38 2.78
C ALA A 62 2.75 -5.03 3.14
N VAL A 63 1.86 -4.84 2.16
CA VAL A 63 0.42 -4.62 2.38
C VAL A 63 -0.23 -5.81 3.07
N GLU A 64 0.08 -7.04 2.67
CA GLU A 64 -0.45 -8.27 3.27
C GLU A 64 0.04 -8.48 4.71
N LYS A 65 1.31 -8.17 4.99
CA LYS A 65 1.86 -8.16 6.36
C LYS A 65 1.15 -7.13 7.24
N ALA A 66 0.91 -5.91 6.74
CA ALA A 66 0.18 -4.86 7.44
C ALA A 66 -1.27 -5.27 7.70
N TRP A 67 -1.97 -5.76 6.67
CA TRP A 67 -3.33 -6.28 6.74
C TRP A 67 -3.46 -7.42 7.74
N THR A 68 -2.53 -8.37 7.70
CA THR A 68 -2.48 -9.49 8.63
C THR A 68 -2.38 -8.97 10.06
N ALA A 69 -1.46 -8.05 10.32
CA ALA A 69 -1.26 -7.54 11.67
C ALA A 69 -2.47 -6.76 12.21
N ALA A 70 -3.13 -5.96 11.35
CA ALA A 70 -4.34 -5.23 11.71
C ALA A 70 -5.54 -6.16 11.96
N THR A 71 -5.75 -7.16 11.11
CA THR A 71 -6.96 -8.01 11.16
C THR A 71 -6.87 -9.16 12.15
N PHE A 72 -5.68 -9.70 12.39
CA PHE A 72 -5.44 -10.73 13.39
C PHE A 72 -5.03 -10.16 14.75
N LEU A 73 -4.91 -8.84 14.86
CA LEU A 73 -4.62 -8.13 16.11
C LEU A 73 -3.27 -8.53 16.76
N ALA A 74 -2.37 -9.11 15.97
CA ALA A 74 -1.13 -9.72 16.43
C ALA A 74 0.00 -9.52 15.41
N PRO A 75 1.27 -9.45 15.85
CA PRO A 75 2.40 -9.48 14.93
C PRO A 75 2.39 -10.74 14.06
N THR A 76 2.67 -10.57 12.76
CA THR A 76 2.77 -11.66 11.76
C THR A 76 3.63 -12.85 12.24
N LEU A 77 4.72 -12.56 12.97
CA LEU A 77 5.58 -13.58 13.58
C LEU A 77 4.84 -14.55 14.51
N MET A 78 3.88 -14.06 15.29
CA MET A 78 3.13 -14.92 16.21
C MET A 78 2.28 -15.95 15.46
N LEU A 79 1.82 -15.60 14.25
CA LEU A 79 0.99 -16.46 13.41
C LEU A 79 1.79 -17.56 12.72
N GLY A 80 3.11 -17.42 12.57
CA GLY A 80 3.99 -18.45 12.00
C GLY A 80 3.94 -19.79 12.74
N ARG A 81 3.77 -19.76 14.07
CA ARG A 81 3.59 -20.99 14.85
C ARG A 81 2.25 -21.68 14.56
N MET A 82 1.20 -20.89 14.29
CA MET A 82 -0.14 -21.43 14.03
C MET A 82 -0.22 -22.21 12.73
N THR A 83 0.63 -21.85 11.75
CA THR A 83 0.65 -22.44 10.40
C THR A 83 1.87 -23.36 10.18
N ASP A 84 2.53 -23.82 11.24
CA ASP A 84 3.71 -24.68 11.12
C ASP A 84 3.33 -26.01 10.44
N PRO A 85 3.95 -26.39 9.32
CA PRO A 85 3.56 -27.61 8.58
C PRO A 85 3.75 -28.88 9.39
N ARG A 86 4.61 -28.88 10.42
CA ARG A 86 4.82 -30.03 11.31
C ARG A 86 3.57 -30.36 12.12
N THR A 87 2.67 -29.39 12.32
CA THR A 87 1.44 -29.59 13.09
C THR A 87 0.38 -30.35 12.29
N ALA A 88 0.48 -30.35 10.95
CA ALA A 88 -0.47 -31.03 10.06
C ALA A 88 -0.52 -32.55 10.26
N VAL A 89 0.55 -33.15 10.77
CA VAL A 89 0.71 -34.61 10.95
C VAL A 89 0.65 -35.03 12.42
N MET A 90 0.40 -34.10 13.34
CA MET A 90 0.29 -34.41 14.76
C MET A 90 -1.13 -34.87 15.13
N PRO A 91 -1.27 -35.87 16.02
CA PRO A 91 -2.57 -36.22 16.60
C PRO A 91 -3.22 -35.00 17.28
N LEU A 92 -4.55 -34.87 17.15
CA LEU A 92 -5.29 -33.70 17.67
C LEU A 92 -5.10 -33.49 19.18
N ASP A 93 -4.96 -34.58 19.94
CA ASP A 93 -4.71 -34.60 21.38
C ASP A 93 -3.27 -34.20 21.76
N GLN A 94 -2.35 -34.16 20.80
CA GLN A 94 -0.95 -33.79 20.98
C GLN A 94 -0.61 -32.39 20.42
N LEU A 95 -1.57 -31.73 19.76
CA LEU A 95 -1.37 -30.39 19.22
C LEU A 95 -1.29 -29.35 20.35
N PRO A 96 -0.19 -28.58 20.47
CA PRO A 96 -0.14 -27.50 21.44
C PRO A 96 -1.18 -26.42 21.09
N LEU A 97 -1.77 -25.79 22.11
CA LEU A 97 -2.79 -24.76 21.92
C LEU A 97 -2.32 -23.69 20.92
N GLY A 98 -3.16 -23.40 19.91
CA GLY A 98 -2.87 -22.43 18.86
C GLY A 98 -2.23 -23.00 17.59
N HIS A 99 -1.87 -24.29 17.55
CA HIS A 99 -1.21 -24.93 16.39
C HIS A 99 -2.19 -25.58 15.39
N HIS A 100 -3.47 -25.21 15.46
CA HIS A 100 -4.56 -25.76 14.64
C HIS A 100 -4.84 -24.92 13.38
N GLY A 101 -3.97 -23.95 13.08
CA GLY A 101 -4.17 -22.95 12.03
C GLY A 101 -3.62 -23.34 10.66
N MET A 102 -3.06 -24.54 10.50
CA MET A 102 -2.54 -25.00 9.21
C MET A 102 -3.67 -24.98 8.17
N GLY A 103 -3.47 -24.22 7.10
CA GLY A 103 -4.42 -24.01 6.02
C GLY A 103 -5.07 -22.63 6.03
N LEU A 104 -4.94 -21.87 7.12
CA LEU A 104 -5.42 -20.50 7.22
C LEU A 104 -4.71 -19.58 6.22
N GLN A 105 -3.44 -19.86 5.90
CA GLN A 105 -2.66 -19.14 4.90
C GLN A 105 -3.25 -19.22 3.48
N PHE A 106 -4.15 -20.18 3.21
CA PHE A 106 -4.84 -20.30 1.92
C PHE A 106 -6.22 -19.61 1.90
N LYS A 107 -6.69 -19.12 3.06
CA LYS A 107 -7.97 -18.40 3.15
C LYS A 107 -7.79 -16.94 2.72
N HIS A 108 -8.92 -16.28 2.44
CA HIS A 108 -8.94 -14.87 2.05
C HIS A 108 -8.01 -14.54 0.87
N LYS A 109 -8.03 -15.40 -0.17
CA LYS A 109 -7.18 -15.30 -1.38
C LYS A 109 -5.68 -15.32 -1.10
N GLY A 110 -5.23 -15.92 0.00
CA GLY A 110 -3.82 -16.05 0.32
C GLY A 110 -3.19 -14.83 0.98
N ARG A 111 -3.98 -13.82 1.37
CA ARG A 111 -3.48 -12.56 1.95
C ARG A 111 -2.86 -12.70 3.34
N LEU A 112 -3.08 -13.83 4.03
CA LEU A 112 -2.50 -14.05 5.35
C LEU A 112 -1.00 -14.33 5.21
N THR A 113 -0.19 -13.44 5.75
CA THR A 113 1.28 -13.58 5.77
C THR A 113 1.77 -13.91 7.17
N THR A 114 2.43 -15.06 7.31
CA THR A 114 3.05 -15.49 8.56
C THR A 114 4.56 -15.23 8.63
N ILE A 115 5.08 -14.54 7.62
CA ILE A 115 6.45 -14.04 7.54
C ILE A 115 6.56 -12.78 8.41
N MET A 116 7.56 -12.75 9.30
CA MET A 116 7.85 -11.60 10.15
C MET A 116 8.01 -10.30 9.35
N GLY A 117 7.54 -9.19 9.91
CA GLY A 117 7.60 -7.87 9.29
C GLY A 117 6.28 -7.11 9.32
N GLY A 118 5.18 -7.69 9.80
CA GLY A 118 3.92 -6.99 10.08
C GLY A 118 3.64 -6.85 11.57
N ILE A 119 3.28 -5.65 12.03
CA ILE A 119 3.05 -5.29 13.45
C ILE A 119 1.74 -4.48 13.58
N PRO A 120 0.88 -4.77 14.59
CA PRO A 120 -0.31 -3.97 14.82
C PRO A 120 0.06 -2.57 15.31
N ILE A 121 -0.57 -1.55 14.75
CA ILE A 121 -0.52 -0.20 15.29
C ILE A 121 -1.56 -0.12 16.41
N ARG A 122 -1.12 0.23 17.61
CA ARG A 122 -1.98 0.36 18.79
C ARG A 122 -2.06 1.79 19.27
N ASP A 123 -3.21 2.16 19.83
CA ASP A 123 -3.43 3.39 20.60
C ASP A 123 -2.88 3.27 22.03
N LYS A 124 -3.07 4.32 22.85
CA LYS A 124 -2.64 4.38 24.26
C LYS A 124 -3.30 3.33 25.15
N ASP A 125 -4.49 2.88 24.80
CA ASP A 125 -5.26 1.87 25.54
C ASP A 125 -4.92 0.45 25.03
N MET A 126 -3.89 0.34 24.20
CA MET A 126 -3.40 -0.89 23.57
C MET A 126 -4.39 -1.53 22.59
N ALA A 127 -5.45 -0.81 22.19
CA ALA A 127 -6.37 -1.28 21.17
C ALA A 127 -5.75 -1.13 19.79
N VAL A 128 -5.99 -2.13 18.92
CA VAL A 128 -5.46 -2.12 17.55
C VAL A 128 -6.30 -1.18 16.69
N ILE A 129 -5.64 -0.19 16.12
CA ILE A 129 -6.21 0.86 15.28
C ILE A 129 -5.73 0.79 13.81
N GLY A 130 -4.77 -0.09 13.53
CA GLY A 130 -4.25 -0.34 12.19
C GLY A 130 -3.12 -1.34 12.20
N GLY A 131 -2.36 -1.37 11.11
CA GLY A 131 -1.19 -2.24 10.98
C GLY A 131 -0.12 -1.60 10.10
N VAL A 132 1.13 -1.94 10.38
CA VAL A 132 2.27 -1.65 9.52
C VAL A 132 2.89 -2.95 9.05
N GLY A 133 3.39 -2.97 7.82
CA GLY A 133 4.11 -4.10 7.24
C GLY A 133 5.30 -3.65 6.41
N THR A 134 6.41 -4.39 6.50
CA THR A 134 7.61 -4.20 5.69
C THR A 134 7.99 -5.49 4.98
N SER A 135 8.45 -5.38 3.74
CA SER A 135 9.02 -6.50 2.99
C SER A 135 10.17 -6.07 2.10
N GLY A 136 11.22 -6.91 2.05
CA GLY A 136 12.28 -6.83 1.05
C GLY A 136 13.68 -6.65 1.62
N THR A 137 13.82 -6.41 2.92
CA THR A 137 15.13 -6.36 3.59
C THR A 137 15.82 -7.74 3.62
N PRO A 138 17.12 -7.84 3.95
CA PRO A 138 17.88 -9.10 3.90
C PRO A 138 17.37 -10.18 4.86
N SER A 139 16.68 -9.79 5.93
CA SER A 139 16.10 -10.71 6.89
C SER A 139 14.73 -10.26 7.35
N ALA A 140 13.88 -11.22 7.74
CA ALA A 140 12.56 -10.89 8.28
C ALA A 140 12.62 -10.11 9.62
N GLN A 141 13.77 -10.15 10.31
CA GLN A 141 14.05 -9.35 11.51
C GLN A 141 14.30 -7.87 11.15
N ASP A 142 14.98 -7.61 10.03
CA ASP A 142 15.18 -6.26 9.52
C ASP A 142 13.84 -5.66 9.07
N ASP A 143 12.98 -6.43 8.39
CA ASP A 143 11.61 -6.02 8.06
C ASP A 143 10.85 -5.59 9.32
N ASN A 144 10.97 -6.40 10.39
CA ASN A 144 10.33 -6.08 11.66
C ASN A 144 10.89 -4.81 12.31
N THR A 145 12.20 -4.58 12.21
CA THR A 145 12.87 -3.38 12.73
C THR A 145 12.37 -2.11 12.02
N VAL A 146 12.22 -2.17 10.69
CA VAL A 146 11.66 -1.08 9.89
C VAL A 146 10.20 -0.81 10.28
N SER A 147 9.38 -1.86 10.44
CA SER A 147 7.99 -1.73 10.90
C SER A 147 7.87 -1.18 12.32
N GLN A 148 8.76 -1.58 13.24
CA GLN A 148 8.81 -1.03 14.59
C GLN A 148 9.12 0.46 14.57
N ARG A 149 10.09 0.89 13.75
CA ARG A 149 10.39 2.31 13.60
C ARG A 149 9.20 3.08 13.02
N CYS A 150 8.55 2.52 12.01
CA CYS A 150 7.39 3.14 11.39
C CYS A 150 6.30 3.44 12.42
N TRP A 151 5.97 2.44 13.25
CA TRP A 151 4.98 2.60 14.32
C TRP A 151 5.45 3.56 15.41
N SER A 152 6.67 3.42 15.92
CA SER A 152 7.16 4.29 17.01
C SER A 152 7.23 5.75 16.60
N ALA A 153 7.57 6.03 15.33
CA ALA A 153 7.66 7.39 14.80
C ALA A 153 6.34 8.14 14.84
N MET A 154 5.21 7.45 14.81
CA MET A 154 3.89 8.10 14.90
C MET A 154 3.72 8.82 16.25
N TYR A 155 4.42 8.35 17.29
CA TYR A 155 4.43 8.91 18.64
C TYR A 155 5.61 9.84 18.92
N ASP A 156 6.52 10.06 17.97
CA ASP A 156 7.64 10.99 18.18
C ASP A 156 7.09 12.42 18.32
N ALA A 157 7.60 13.19 19.29
CA ALA A 157 7.22 14.59 19.48
C ALA A 157 7.62 15.47 18.30
N GLU A 158 8.76 15.16 17.69
CA GLU A 158 9.28 15.89 16.53
C GLU A 158 8.93 15.15 15.24
N ASP A 159 8.76 15.93 14.18
CA ASP A 159 8.60 15.35 12.86
C ASP A 159 9.93 14.87 12.29
N PRO A 160 9.92 13.74 11.57
CA PRO A 160 11.08 13.27 10.85
C PRO A 160 11.60 14.39 9.91
N PRO A 161 12.91 14.49 9.67
CA PRO A 161 13.43 15.34 8.60
C PRO A 161 12.63 15.13 7.31
N PRO A 162 12.33 16.21 6.56
CA PRO A 162 11.39 16.17 5.44
C PRO A 162 11.90 15.36 4.25
N GLU A 163 13.20 15.05 4.22
CA GLU A 163 13.82 14.28 3.13
C GLU A 163 13.34 12.82 3.16
N SER A 164 12.49 12.49 2.18
CA SER A 164 12.22 11.11 1.79
C SER A 164 13.17 10.70 0.67
N LYS A 165 13.63 9.45 0.69
CA LYS A 165 14.37 8.89 -0.46
C LYS A 165 13.48 8.73 -1.71
N LEU A 166 12.18 8.93 -1.56
CA LEU A 166 11.17 8.97 -2.62
C LEU A 166 10.64 10.38 -2.92
N ASP A 167 11.33 11.45 -2.48
CA ASP A 167 10.87 12.84 -2.57
C ASP A 167 10.30 13.23 -3.94
N LYS A 168 10.97 12.86 -5.05
CA LYS A 168 10.47 13.12 -6.40
C LYS A 168 9.10 12.49 -6.70
N TYR A 169 8.82 11.31 -6.14
CA TYR A 169 7.54 10.62 -6.30
C TYR A 169 6.49 11.19 -5.35
N VAL A 170 6.88 11.44 -4.09
CA VAL A 170 6.00 12.00 -3.05
C VAL A 170 5.47 13.36 -3.51
N LYS A 171 6.30 14.22 -4.10
CA LYS A 171 5.89 15.53 -4.64
C LYS A 171 4.77 15.44 -5.69
N VAL A 172 4.81 14.46 -6.58
CA VAL A 172 3.75 14.25 -7.58
C VAL A 172 2.44 13.87 -6.90
N VAL A 173 2.52 12.97 -5.92
CA VAL A 173 1.34 12.53 -5.14
C VAL A 173 0.80 13.69 -4.31
N GLU A 174 1.64 14.48 -3.65
CA GLU A 174 1.24 15.66 -2.89
C GLU A 174 0.52 16.69 -3.75
N LYS A 175 1.01 16.95 -4.97
CA LYS A 175 0.34 17.84 -5.91
C LYS A 175 -1.08 17.36 -6.25
N ALA A 176 -1.28 16.05 -6.36
CA ALA A 176 -2.60 15.46 -6.53
C ALA A 176 -3.48 15.65 -5.28
N LEU A 177 -2.92 15.46 -4.08
CA LEU A 177 -3.65 15.67 -2.82
C LEU A 177 -4.10 17.12 -2.68
N THR A 178 -3.22 18.09 -2.90
CA THR A 178 -3.57 19.53 -2.87
C THR A 178 -4.65 19.86 -3.90
N ALA A 179 -4.54 19.35 -5.13
CA ALA A 179 -5.56 19.57 -6.15
C ALA A 179 -6.93 18.95 -5.78
N ALA A 180 -6.95 17.86 -5.00
CA ALA A 180 -8.17 17.28 -4.48
C ALA A 180 -8.76 18.10 -3.33
N GLU A 181 -7.91 18.60 -2.42
CA GLU A 181 -8.29 19.50 -1.32
C GLU A 181 -8.92 20.79 -1.85
N ASP A 182 -8.33 21.40 -2.87
CA ASP A 182 -8.87 22.60 -3.55
C ASP A 182 -10.26 22.37 -4.15
N LEU A 183 -10.59 21.11 -4.48
CA LEU A 183 -11.90 20.69 -4.98
C LEU A 183 -12.85 20.18 -3.89
N GLY A 184 -12.43 20.17 -2.62
CA GLY A 184 -13.19 19.64 -1.49
C GLY A 184 -13.40 18.13 -1.56
N LEU A 185 -12.45 17.39 -2.14
CA LEU A 185 -12.52 15.94 -2.32
C LEU A 185 -11.57 15.21 -1.38
N ALA A 186 -12.01 14.08 -0.85
CA ALA A 186 -11.14 13.10 -0.20
C ALA A 186 -10.87 11.96 -1.18
N VAL A 187 -9.63 11.84 -1.64
CA VAL A 187 -9.22 10.86 -2.66
C VAL A 187 -8.11 9.93 -2.18
N SER A 188 -7.90 8.84 -2.91
CA SER A 188 -6.65 8.10 -2.93
C SER A 188 -5.90 8.33 -4.22
N VAL A 189 -4.58 8.33 -4.11
CA VAL A 189 -3.66 8.57 -5.22
C VAL A 189 -2.60 7.47 -5.18
N CYS A 190 -2.39 6.81 -6.31
CA CYS A 190 -1.34 5.82 -6.50
C CYS A 190 -0.44 6.26 -7.65
N LEU A 191 0.86 6.40 -7.37
CA LEU A 191 1.89 6.57 -8.38
C LEU A 191 2.62 5.23 -8.54
N SER A 192 2.73 4.74 -9.77
CA SER A 192 3.39 3.48 -10.12
C SER A 192 4.57 3.70 -11.07
N ASP A 193 5.49 2.73 -11.12
CA ASP A 193 6.53 2.70 -12.14
C ASP A 193 5.98 2.32 -13.53
N ALA A 194 6.88 2.28 -14.52
CA ALA A 194 6.55 2.01 -15.92
C ALA A 194 5.89 0.64 -16.13
N GLU A 195 6.20 -0.33 -15.26
CA GLU A 195 5.64 -1.67 -15.25
C GLU A 195 4.29 -1.76 -14.51
N GLY A 196 3.80 -0.65 -13.95
CA GLY A 196 2.51 -0.57 -13.26
C GLY A 196 2.56 -1.03 -11.81
N TRP A 197 3.75 -1.12 -11.20
CA TRP A 197 3.90 -1.45 -9.78
C TRP A 197 3.92 -0.18 -8.92
N PRO A 198 3.11 -0.11 -7.86
CA PRO A 198 3.07 1.07 -7.00
C PRO A 198 4.44 1.45 -6.43
N ARG A 199 4.74 2.75 -6.44
CA ARG A 199 5.88 3.39 -5.77
C ARG A 199 5.41 4.12 -4.53
N VAL A 200 4.35 4.92 -4.66
CA VAL A 200 3.73 5.67 -3.58
C VAL A 200 2.22 5.51 -3.71
N LEU A 201 1.54 5.17 -2.61
CA LEU A 201 0.09 5.15 -2.54
C LEU A 201 -0.32 5.89 -1.27
N TYR A 202 -1.18 6.89 -1.40
CA TYR A 202 -1.78 7.62 -0.27
C TYR A 202 -3.30 7.64 -0.38
N ARG A 203 -3.99 7.47 0.75
CA ARG A 203 -5.43 7.65 0.90
C ARG A 203 -5.67 8.77 1.90
N MET A 204 -6.35 9.83 1.47
CA MET A 204 -6.73 10.93 2.34
C MET A 204 -7.66 10.47 3.46
N ASP A 205 -7.58 11.17 4.58
CA ASP A 205 -8.56 11.00 5.65
C ASP A 205 -9.96 11.31 5.13
N GLY A 206 -10.94 10.49 5.49
CA GLY A 206 -12.32 10.60 4.99
C GLY A 206 -12.57 9.99 3.61
N ALA A 207 -11.53 9.60 2.85
CA ALA A 207 -11.72 8.88 1.60
C ALA A 207 -12.22 7.44 1.88
N PRO A 208 -13.28 6.96 1.17
CA PRO A 208 -13.80 5.61 1.38
C PRO A 208 -12.73 4.53 1.21
N PHE A 209 -12.73 3.49 2.04
CA PHE A 209 -11.70 2.46 2.02
C PHE A 209 -11.38 1.80 0.66
N PRO A 210 -12.31 1.60 -0.31
CA PRO A 210 -11.96 0.96 -1.59
C PRO A 210 -11.20 1.88 -2.55
N THR A 211 -11.10 3.19 -2.28
CA THR A 211 -10.47 4.13 -3.22
C THR A 211 -8.99 3.87 -3.43
N ALA A 212 -8.29 3.32 -2.42
CA ALA A 212 -6.88 2.96 -2.53
C ALA A 212 -6.62 1.93 -3.64
N GLU A 213 -7.40 0.85 -3.66
CA GLU A 213 -7.29 -0.19 -4.70
C GLU A 213 -7.78 0.32 -6.06
N LEU A 214 -8.86 1.12 -6.09
CA LEU A 214 -9.31 1.74 -7.35
C LEU A 214 -8.26 2.68 -7.96
N ALA A 215 -7.58 3.49 -7.13
CA ALA A 215 -6.49 4.34 -7.58
C ALA A 215 -5.33 3.50 -8.14
N ARG A 216 -4.98 2.41 -7.46
CA ARG A 216 -3.96 1.45 -7.90
C ARG A 216 -4.31 0.78 -9.24
N ASP A 217 -5.55 0.34 -9.40
CA ASP A 217 -6.01 -0.34 -10.61
C ASP A 217 -6.09 0.60 -11.82
N LYS A 218 -6.51 1.85 -11.59
CA LYS A 218 -6.46 2.91 -12.61
C LYS A 218 -5.02 3.24 -13.03
N ALA A 219 -4.08 3.31 -12.09
CA ALA A 219 -2.65 3.51 -12.39
C ALA A 219 -2.10 2.33 -13.20
N TRP A 220 -2.33 1.09 -12.73
CA TRP A 220 -1.92 -0.13 -13.42
C TRP A 220 -2.46 -0.18 -14.85
N THR A 221 -3.75 0.15 -15.04
CA THR A 221 -4.38 0.20 -16.37
C THR A 221 -3.70 1.22 -17.27
N ALA A 222 -3.38 2.40 -16.74
CA ALA A 222 -2.68 3.43 -17.50
C ALA A 222 -1.26 3.02 -17.92
N ALA A 223 -0.50 2.37 -17.03
CA ALA A 223 0.83 1.85 -17.35
C ALA A 223 0.75 0.70 -18.38
N ALA A 224 -0.11 -0.30 -18.14
CA ALA A 224 -0.20 -1.51 -18.95
C ALA A 224 -0.59 -1.21 -20.41
N PHE A 225 -1.51 -0.26 -20.62
CA PHE A 225 -1.99 0.10 -21.96
C PHE A 225 -1.31 1.35 -22.53
N ARG A 226 -0.47 2.04 -21.74
CA ARG A 226 0.22 3.28 -22.11
C ARG A 226 -0.72 4.39 -22.61
N VAL A 227 -1.91 4.45 -22.04
CA VAL A 227 -2.97 5.41 -22.38
C VAL A 227 -3.71 5.81 -21.11
N PRO A 228 -4.46 6.92 -21.10
CA PRO A 228 -5.41 7.17 -20.02
C PRO A 228 -6.30 5.95 -19.79
N SER A 229 -6.50 5.57 -18.52
CA SER A 229 -7.38 4.47 -18.09
C SER A 229 -8.75 4.49 -18.79
N SER A 230 -9.33 5.67 -18.99
CA SER A 230 -10.61 5.86 -19.70
C SER A 230 -10.60 5.40 -21.16
N GLU A 231 -9.43 5.38 -21.81
CA GLU A 231 -9.27 4.96 -23.19
C GLU A 231 -8.98 3.46 -23.32
N ALA A 232 -8.62 2.78 -22.22
CA ALA A 232 -8.23 1.38 -22.27
C ALA A 232 -9.39 0.44 -22.67
N SER A 233 -10.64 0.89 -22.53
CA SER A 233 -11.83 0.19 -23.03
C SER A 233 -11.79 -0.06 -24.55
N ARG A 234 -11.02 0.73 -25.32
CA ARG A 234 -10.83 0.53 -26.77
C ARG A 234 -10.19 -0.82 -27.13
N TYR A 235 -9.47 -1.44 -26.18
CA TYR A 235 -8.89 -2.76 -26.36
C TYR A 235 -9.90 -3.90 -26.11
N GLY A 236 -11.16 -3.58 -25.75
CA GLY A 236 -12.24 -4.53 -25.46
C GLY A 236 -13.54 -4.32 -26.28
N VAL A 237 -13.53 -3.48 -27.32
CA VAL A 237 -14.71 -3.25 -28.19
C VAL A 237 -14.83 -4.32 -29.29
N ARG A 238 -16.09 -4.66 -29.60
CA ARG A 238 -16.48 -5.80 -30.44
C ARG A 238 -15.98 -5.76 -31.89
N ASP A 239 -15.64 -4.57 -32.39
CA ASP A 239 -15.34 -4.32 -33.80
C ASP A 239 -13.83 -4.22 -34.11
N LEU A 240 -12.95 -4.44 -33.12
CA LEU A 240 -11.50 -4.54 -33.30
C LEU A 240 -11.06 -6.00 -33.13
N PRO A 241 -10.22 -6.57 -34.03
CA PRO A 241 -9.75 -7.95 -33.92
C PRO A 241 -8.79 -8.08 -32.72
N GLY A 242 -9.38 -8.35 -31.54
CA GLY A 242 -8.71 -8.50 -30.24
C GLY A 242 -9.64 -8.92 -29.09
N LEU A 243 -10.85 -9.39 -29.39
CA LEU A 243 -11.84 -9.85 -28.42
C LEU A 243 -11.33 -11.04 -27.60
N GLY A 244 -10.87 -10.75 -26.38
CA GLY A 244 -10.55 -11.78 -25.39
C GLY A 244 -10.05 -11.26 -24.04
N ILE A 245 -10.16 -9.96 -23.72
CA ILE A 245 -9.92 -9.48 -22.35
C ILE A 245 -11.28 -9.32 -21.67
N PRO A 246 -11.83 -10.38 -21.04
CA PRO A 246 -13.00 -10.19 -20.19
C PRO A 246 -12.62 -9.17 -19.12
N THR A 247 -13.41 -8.10 -19.02
CA THR A 247 -13.32 -7.07 -17.97
C THR A 247 -13.37 -7.66 -16.56
N GLY A 248 -13.70 -8.94 -16.40
CA GLY A 248 -13.66 -9.69 -15.13
C GLY A 248 -12.78 -10.95 -15.11
N GLY A 249 -11.84 -11.16 -16.06
CA GLY A 249 -11.06 -12.41 -16.09
C GLY A 249 -9.65 -12.38 -16.66
N TRP A 250 -9.19 -11.27 -17.27
CA TRP A 250 -7.82 -11.22 -17.82
C TRP A 250 -6.78 -10.78 -16.79
N ASN A 251 -7.09 -9.73 -16.04
CA ASN A 251 -6.30 -9.24 -14.93
C ASN A 251 -7.23 -8.59 -13.91
N GLU A 252 -7.04 -8.87 -12.63
CA GLU A 252 -7.88 -8.33 -11.55
C GLU A 252 -7.77 -6.80 -11.40
N ARG A 253 -6.76 -6.17 -12.00
CA ARG A 253 -6.49 -4.72 -11.91
C ARG A 253 -6.99 -3.91 -13.10
N PHE A 254 -7.64 -4.53 -14.09
CA PHE A 254 -8.14 -3.78 -15.24
C PHE A 254 -9.32 -2.87 -14.84
N CYS A 255 -9.10 -1.55 -14.87
CA CYS A 255 -10.06 -0.53 -14.46
C CYS A 255 -10.15 0.57 -15.53
N PRO A 256 -11.02 0.43 -16.55
CA PRO A 256 -11.18 1.40 -17.62
C PRO A 256 -12.04 2.61 -17.20
N VAL A 257 -11.77 3.18 -16.03
CA VAL A 257 -12.49 4.31 -15.44
C VAL A 257 -11.56 5.52 -15.37
N PRO A 258 -12.00 6.72 -15.80
CA PRO A 258 -11.18 7.94 -15.73
C PRO A 258 -10.55 8.18 -14.35
N GLY A 259 -9.30 8.68 -14.35
CA GLY A 259 -8.50 8.95 -13.15
C GLY A 259 -7.10 8.34 -13.18
N GLY A 260 -6.85 7.39 -14.08
CA GLY A 260 -5.51 6.86 -14.39
C GLY A 260 -4.88 7.53 -15.61
N LEU A 261 -3.63 8.00 -15.51
CA LEU A 261 -2.86 8.61 -16.59
C LEU A 261 -1.42 8.05 -16.64
N PRO A 262 -0.88 7.75 -17.84
CA PRO A 262 0.52 7.42 -18.00
C PRO A 262 1.40 8.68 -17.82
N VAL A 263 2.63 8.48 -17.39
CA VAL A 263 3.66 9.52 -17.24
C VAL A 263 4.79 9.19 -18.20
N PHE A 264 5.07 10.11 -19.12
CA PHE A 264 6.14 9.98 -20.11
C PHE A 264 7.25 11.00 -19.83
N ASP A 265 8.49 10.63 -20.13
CA ASP A 265 9.62 11.58 -20.14
C ASP A 265 9.64 12.44 -21.41
N ALA A 266 10.67 13.27 -21.56
CA ALA A 266 10.81 14.20 -22.69
C ALA A 266 11.06 13.47 -24.02
N GLU A 267 11.60 12.25 -23.94
CA GLU A 267 11.90 11.37 -25.06
C GLU A 267 10.68 10.54 -25.50
N GLY A 268 9.60 10.57 -24.71
CA GLY A 268 8.36 9.84 -24.97
C GLY A 268 8.34 8.43 -24.40
N GLU A 269 9.31 8.06 -23.57
CA GLU A 269 9.35 6.78 -22.87
C GLU A 269 8.45 6.81 -21.63
N LEU A 270 7.77 5.70 -21.39
CA LEU A 270 6.91 5.57 -20.21
C LEU A 270 7.79 5.42 -18.96
N VAL A 271 7.70 6.38 -18.04
CA VAL A 271 8.44 6.36 -16.77
C VAL A 271 7.56 6.02 -15.57
N GLY A 272 6.24 6.04 -15.74
CA GLY A 272 5.31 5.68 -14.68
C GLY A 272 3.85 5.88 -15.04
N SER A 273 3.00 5.83 -14.03
CA SER A 273 1.57 6.17 -14.14
C SER A 273 1.05 6.69 -12.82
N ILE A 274 0.02 7.54 -12.88
CA ILE A 274 -0.74 7.98 -11.71
C ILE A 274 -2.18 7.49 -11.83
N GLY A 275 -2.78 7.12 -10.70
CA GLY A 275 -4.20 6.81 -10.59
C GLY A 275 -4.82 7.55 -9.40
N VAL A 276 -5.99 8.14 -9.61
CA VAL A 276 -6.76 8.87 -8.60
C VAL A 276 -8.16 8.29 -8.48
N ALA A 277 -8.65 8.14 -7.25
CA ALA A 277 -10.01 7.69 -6.98
C ALA A 277 -10.59 8.34 -5.72
N GLY A 278 -11.85 8.81 -5.78
CA GLY A 278 -12.59 9.30 -4.61
C GLY A 278 -13.62 10.36 -4.95
N GLY A 279 -13.50 11.01 -6.12
CA GLY A 279 -14.54 11.84 -6.70
C GLY A 279 -15.34 11.12 -7.79
N THR A 280 -16.07 11.91 -8.58
CA THR A 280 -16.59 11.44 -9.87
C THR A 280 -15.44 11.15 -10.84
N PRO A 281 -15.62 10.31 -11.88
CA PRO A 281 -14.56 10.03 -12.84
C PRO A 281 -13.94 11.28 -13.48
N ALA A 282 -14.76 12.31 -13.75
CA ALA A 282 -14.27 13.58 -14.29
C ALA A 282 -13.43 14.37 -13.28
N GLN A 283 -13.78 14.34 -11.99
CA GLN A 283 -12.99 14.95 -10.93
C GLN A 283 -11.66 14.21 -10.71
N ASP A 284 -11.70 12.88 -10.66
CA ASP A 284 -10.49 12.05 -10.54
C ASP A 284 -9.50 12.34 -11.68
N ALA A 285 -10.01 12.39 -12.93
CA ALA A 285 -9.19 12.72 -14.10
C ALA A 285 -8.63 14.14 -14.05
N ARG A 286 -9.37 15.10 -13.47
CA ARG A 286 -8.89 16.48 -13.28
C ARG A 286 -7.75 16.52 -12.27
N VAL A 287 -7.90 15.87 -11.12
CA VAL A 287 -6.86 15.79 -10.08
C VAL A 287 -5.60 15.12 -10.65
N ALA A 288 -5.75 14.00 -11.38
CA ALA A 288 -4.63 13.32 -12.02
C ALA A 288 -3.88 14.22 -13.02
N LYS A 289 -4.59 15.02 -13.82
CA LYS A 289 -3.97 16.00 -14.73
C LYS A 289 -3.23 17.10 -13.99
N SER A 290 -3.81 17.64 -12.92
CA SER A 290 -3.16 18.67 -12.09
C SER A 290 -1.87 18.17 -11.48
N ALA A 291 -1.80 16.89 -11.09
CA ALA A 291 -0.60 16.27 -10.53
C ALA A 291 0.59 16.21 -11.51
N LEU A 292 0.32 16.15 -12.82
CA LEU A 292 1.33 15.98 -13.87
C LEU A 292 1.68 17.28 -14.61
N SER A 293 0.99 18.39 -14.31
CA SER A 293 1.24 19.70 -14.91
C SER A 293 2.42 20.45 -14.27
#